data_AF-A0A925Q495-F1
#
_entry.id   AF-A0A925Q495-F1
#
_cell.length_a   1.000
_cell.length_b   1.000
_cell.length_c   1.000
_cell.angle_alpha   90.00
_cell.angle_beta   90.00
_cell.angle_gamma   90.00
#
_symmetry.space_group_name_H-M   'P 1'
#
loop_
_entity.id
_entity.type
_entity.pdbx_description
1 polymer ?
#
loop_
_entity_poly.entity_id
_entity_poly.type
_entity_poly.pdbx_seq_one_letter_code
_entity_poly.pdbx_strand_id
1 'polypeptide(L)'
;MNWLTVLTSSLMAALGALVGGLIGGLLARGREGGARQIVVILCLVIGAAVGAQVLGPRASAWYELHNAEAKLLDVPVYRVLKKHEPTVYAKILAEYKRTVADPKQMDAFTSLVMNEVSDVTSRRMGTASQDSLIALIREMLGNLRVLQKDGDSCFRYLFPQVAGPIDFKKHFDEAAESRSLTLLAEVIRSSAEEPAKAEPPNVAQEKLVPVVQALAEEFGDDAQMLGNVAAPGVDRGKVCAITISLYDRILKLPEADAAMVLRSLAEAV
;
A
#
# COMPACT_ATOMS: atom_id res chain seq x y z
N MET A 1 2.63 -20.93 3.27
CA MET A 1 2.09 -22.29 3.39
C MET A 1 1.35 -22.38 4.72
N ASN A 2 0.02 -22.30 4.71
CA ASN A 2 -0.78 -22.10 5.93
C ASN A 2 -0.81 -23.37 6.80
N TRP A 3 0.06 -23.46 7.80
CA TRP A 3 0.06 -24.55 8.79
C TRP A 3 -1.30 -24.69 9.52
N LEU A 4 -2.06 -23.61 9.61
CA LEU A 4 -3.42 -23.58 10.18
C LEU A 4 -4.44 -24.37 9.34
N THR A 5 -4.29 -24.49 8.02
CA THR A 5 -5.21 -25.29 7.18
C THR A 5 -4.87 -26.78 7.21
N VAL A 6 -3.59 -27.12 7.41
CA VAL A 6 -3.13 -28.50 7.60
C VAL A 6 -3.58 -29.04 8.97
N LEU A 7 -3.49 -28.22 10.02
CA LEU A 7 -3.96 -28.62 11.35
C LEU A 7 -5.49 -28.76 11.39
N THR A 8 -6.23 -27.84 10.78
CA THR A 8 -7.70 -27.95 10.75
C THR A 8 -8.21 -29.10 9.88
N SER A 9 -7.56 -29.41 8.75
CA SER A 9 -7.93 -30.58 7.93
C SER A 9 -7.62 -31.92 8.61
N SER A 10 -6.51 -32.02 9.33
CA SER A 10 -6.16 -33.23 10.11
C SER A 10 -7.12 -33.49 11.28
N LEU A 11 -7.56 -32.43 11.98
CA LEU A 11 -8.58 -32.50 13.03
C LEU A 11 -9.95 -32.91 12.48
N MET A 12 -10.34 -32.39 11.30
CA MET A 12 -11.59 -32.79 10.66
C MET A 12 -11.57 -34.25 10.16
N ALA A 13 -10.43 -34.74 9.65
CA ALA A 13 -10.26 -36.13 9.24
C ALA A 13 -10.34 -37.10 10.44
N ALA A 14 -9.72 -36.75 11.57
CA ALA A 14 -9.77 -37.54 12.80
C ALA A 14 -11.20 -37.59 13.39
N LEU A 15 -11.92 -36.48 13.37
CA LEU A 15 -13.34 -36.42 13.76
C LEU A 15 -14.22 -37.24 12.82
N GLY A 16 -13.97 -37.18 11.51
CA GLY A 16 -14.68 -37.99 10.52
C GLY A 16 -14.50 -39.49 10.72
N ALA A 17 -13.28 -39.95 11.04
CA ALA A 17 -12.99 -41.35 11.33
C ALA A 17 -13.62 -41.84 12.64
N LEU A 18 -13.63 -41.01 13.68
CA LEU A 18 -14.31 -41.31 14.95
C LEU A 18 -15.82 -41.43 14.79
N VAL A 19 -16.43 -40.49 14.05
CA VAL A 19 -17.87 -40.51 13.76
C VAL A 19 -18.22 -41.70 12.87
N GLY A 20 -17.44 -41.98 11.83
CA GLY A 20 -17.63 -43.15 10.96
C GLY A 20 -17.50 -44.48 11.70
N GLY A 21 -16.51 -44.60 12.60
CA GLY A 21 -16.33 -45.78 13.45
C GLY A 21 -17.46 -46.00 14.46
N LEU A 22 -17.97 -44.91 15.06
CA LEU A 22 -19.15 -44.96 15.95
C LEU A 22 -20.41 -45.36 15.20
N ILE A 23 -20.65 -44.82 13.99
CA ILE A 23 -21.81 -45.17 13.15
C ILE A 23 -21.71 -46.65 12.70
N GLY A 24 -20.53 -47.10 12.25
CA GLY A 24 -20.31 -48.49 11.83
C GLY A 24 -20.47 -49.50 12.97
N GLY A 25 -19.97 -49.17 14.16
CA GLY A 25 -20.14 -50.00 15.37
C GLY A 25 -21.59 -50.06 15.88
N LEU A 26 -22.38 -49.01 15.64
CA LEU A 26 -23.80 -48.94 16.02
C LEU A 26 -24.72 -49.64 15.03
N LEU A 27 -24.41 -49.64 13.73
CA LEU A 27 -25.12 -50.42 12.71
C LEU A 27 -24.95 -51.93 12.89
N ALA A 28 -23.80 -52.37 13.44
CA ALA A 28 -23.52 -53.78 13.73
C ALA A 28 -24.27 -54.33 14.97
N ARG A 29 -24.80 -53.47 15.86
CA ARG A 29 -25.59 -53.87 17.05
C ARG A 29 -27.07 -53.55 16.84
N GLY A 30 -27.83 -54.53 16.38
CA GLY A 30 -29.24 -54.37 15.97
C GLY A 30 -30.20 -53.79 17.04
N ARG A 31 -31.10 -52.91 16.54
CA ARG A 31 -32.50 -52.56 16.93
C ARG A 31 -32.78 -52.51 18.43
N GLU A 32 -32.95 -51.37 19.12
CA GLU A 32 -33.80 -50.20 18.80
C GLU A 32 -33.14 -48.85 19.17
N GLY A 33 -31.99 -48.85 19.85
CA GLY A 33 -31.25 -47.65 20.27
C GLY A 33 -30.32 -47.06 19.21
N GLY A 34 -29.87 -47.87 18.24
CA GLY A 34 -28.90 -47.48 17.22
C GLY A 34 -29.44 -46.43 16.24
N ALA A 35 -30.71 -46.53 15.83
CA ALA A 35 -31.35 -45.52 14.98
C ALA A 35 -31.45 -44.16 15.69
N ARG A 36 -31.79 -44.16 16.99
CA ARG A 36 -31.85 -42.94 17.80
C ARG A 36 -30.47 -42.30 17.95
N GLN A 37 -29.43 -43.09 18.14
CA GLN A 37 -28.05 -42.60 18.24
C GLN A 37 -27.50 -42.09 16.91
N ILE A 38 -27.81 -42.75 15.78
CA ILE A 38 -27.46 -42.26 14.45
C ILE A 38 -28.14 -40.92 14.18
N VAL A 39 -29.43 -40.77 14.49
CA VAL A 39 -30.15 -39.49 14.35
C VAL A 39 -29.52 -38.40 15.22
N VAL A 40 -29.16 -38.69 16.47
CA VAL A 40 -28.49 -37.73 17.36
C VAL A 40 -27.12 -37.31 16.83
N ILE A 41 -26.32 -38.25 16.33
CA ILE A 41 -25.02 -37.95 15.71
C ILE A 41 -25.21 -37.12 14.44
N LEU A 42 -26.18 -37.47 13.60
CA LEU A 42 -26.50 -36.72 12.39
C LEU A 42 -26.96 -35.29 12.72
N CYS A 43 -27.82 -35.11 13.72
CA CYS A 43 -28.24 -33.80 14.21
C CYS A 43 -27.07 -33.00 14.79
N LEU A 44 -26.13 -33.62 15.50
CA LEU A 44 -24.93 -32.96 16.01
C LEU A 44 -23.98 -32.54 14.88
N VAL A 45 -23.76 -33.38 13.88
CA VAL A 45 -22.90 -33.06 12.72
C VAL A 45 -23.54 -31.96 11.88
N ILE A 46 -24.85 -32.04 11.61
CA ILE A 46 -25.58 -30.99 10.88
C ILE A 46 -25.59 -29.70 11.70
N GLY A 47 -25.85 -29.77 13.01
CA GLY A 47 -25.82 -28.61 13.91
C GLY A 47 -24.43 -27.95 13.97
N ALA A 48 -23.36 -28.76 14.00
CA ALA A 48 -21.99 -28.25 13.95
C ALA A 48 -21.63 -27.66 12.58
N ALA A 49 -22.07 -28.26 11.48
CA ALA A 49 -21.84 -27.74 10.13
C ALA A 49 -22.59 -26.42 9.89
N VAL A 50 -23.86 -26.34 10.29
CA VAL A 50 -24.66 -25.11 10.24
C VAL A 50 -24.07 -24.06 11.18
N GLY A 51 -23.68 -24.46 12.39
CA GLY A 51 -22.97 -23.58 13.33
C GLY A 51 -21.68 -23.02 12.73
N ALA A 52 -20.85 -23.85 12.11
CA ALA A 52 -19.62 -23.41 11.46
C ALA A 52 -19.89 -22.45 10.29
N GLN A 53 -20.96 -22.67 9.51
CA GLN A 53 -21.32 -21.79 8.38
C GLN A 53 -21.99 -20.48 8.82
N VAL A 54 -22.64 -20.43 9.99
CA VAL A 54 -23.43 -19.27 10.45
C VAL A 54 -22.71 -18.46 11.55
N LEU A 55 -22.05 -19.14 12.49
CA LEU A 55 -21.27 -18.54 13.57
C LEU A 55 -19.80 -18.33 13.18
N GLY A 56 -19.23 -19.24 12.38
CA GLY A 56 -17.83 -19.16 11.93
C GLY A 56 -17.50 -17.83 11.24
N PRO A 57 -18.25 -17.40 10.19
CA PRO A 57 -18.00 -16.12 9.52
C PRO A 57 -18.14 -14.91 10.44
N ARG A 58 -19.07 -14.96 11.40
CA ARG A 58 -19.28 -13.86 12.37
C ARG A 58 -18.15 -13.79 13.40
N ALA A 59 -17.72 -14.94 13.91
CA ALA A 59 -16.61 -15.04 14.85
C ALA A 59 -15.29 -14.62 14.21
N SER A 60 -15.03 -15.03 12.95
CA SER A 60 -13.83 -14.60 12.22
C SER A 60 -13.87 -13.11 11.91
N ALA A 61 -15.00 -12.55 11.46
CA ALA A 61 -15.12 -11.11 11.21
C ALA A 61 -14.90 -10.28 12.49
N TRP A 62 -15.40 -10.74 13.64
CA TRP A 62 -15.17 -10.09 14.93
C TRP A 62 -13.69 -10.13 15.35
N TYR A 63 -13.04 -11.30 15.19
CA TYR A 63 -11.61 -11.47 15.48
C TYR A 63 -10.73 -10.59 14.56
N GLU A 64 -11.04 -10.56 13.27
CA GLU A 64 -10.36 -9.75 12.27
C GLU A 64 -10.50 -8.25 12.58
N LEU A 65 -11.69 -7.81 12.96
CA LEU A 65 -11.94 -6.41 13.35
C LEU A 65 -11.17 -6.03 14.63
N HIS A 66 -11.07 -6.94 15.60
CA HIS A 66 -10.34 -6.72 16.84
C HIS A 66 -8.82 -6.62 16.60
N ASN A 67 -8.30 -7.42 15.67
CA ASN A 67 -6.88 -7.43 15.30
C ASN A 67 -6.53 -6.50 14.13
N ALA A 68 -7.50 -5.77 13.58
CA ALA A 68 -7.31 -4.90 12.42
C ALA A 68 -6.17 -3.90 12.63
N GLU A 69 -6.08 -3.33 13.84
CA GLU A 69 -4.99 -2.41 14.16
C GLU A 69 -3.63 -3.10 14.16
N ALA A 70 -3.51 -4.28 14.77
CA ALA A 70 -2.25 -5.02 14.80
C ALA A 70 -1.78 -5.38 13.39
N LYS A 71 -2.69 -5.87 12.53
CA LYS A 71 -2.39 -6.17 11.13
C LYS A 71 -1.98 -4.95 10.32
N LEU A 72 -2.64 -3.81 10.55
CA LEU A 72 -2.25 -2.57 9.91
C LEU A 72 -0.82 -2.18 10.34
N LEU A 73 -0.49 -2.29 11.62
CA LEU A 73 0.83 -1.93 12.15
C LEU A 73 1.99 -2.90 11.75
N ASP A 74 1.69 -3.99 11.05
CA ASP A 74 2.73 -4.84 10.43
C ASP A 74 3.45 -4.11 9.29
N VAL A 75 2.78 -3.16 8.61
CA VAL A 75 3.39 -2.36 7.55
C VAL A 75 4.09 -1.13 8.17
N PRO A 76 5.39 -0.89 7.88
CA PRO A 76 6.18 0.16 8.53
C PRO A 76 5.58 1.57 8.46
N VAL A 77 5.00 1.95 7.32
CA VAL A 77 4.44 3.29 7.11
C VAL A 77 3.36 3.63 8.14
N TYR A 78 2.51 2.67 8.51
CA TYR A 78 1.43 2.94 9.46
C TYR A 78 1.93 3.08 10.90
N ARG A 79 3.06 2.44 11.26
CA ARG A 79 3.70 2.69 12.56
C ARG A 79 4.24 4.11 12.67
N VAL A 80 4.87 4.59 11.61
CA VAL A 80 5.40 5.95 11.53
C VAL A 80 4.26 6.97 11.55
N LEU A 81 3.20 6.74 10.78
CA LEU A 81 2.00 7.59 10.80
C LEU A 81 1.33 7.59 12.17
N LYS A 82 1.19 6.44 12.85
CA LYS A 82 0.62 6.39 14.20
C LYS A 82 1.39 7.28 15.18
N LYS A 83 2.72 7.33 15.07
CA LYS A 83 3.60 8.09 15.97
C LYS A 83 3.60 9.59 15.64
N HIS A 84 3.71 9.94 14.36
CA HIS A 84 4.01 11.31 13.92
C HIS A 84 2.83 12.03 13.25
N GLU A 85 1.81 11.28 12.81
CA GLU A 85 0.61 11.77 12.10
C GLU A 85 -0.67 11.08 12.61
N PRO A 86 -0.99 11.17 13.92
CA PRO A 86 -2.03 10.36 14.55
C PRO A 86 -3.43 10.60 13.97
N THR A 87 -3.72 11.81 13.49
CA THR A 87 -4.99 12.15 12.84
C THR A 87 -5.16 11.40 11.51
N VAL A 88 -4.11 11.37 10.69
CA VAL A 88 -4.09 10.64 9.41
C VAL A 88 -4.20 9.14 9.67
N TYR A 89 -3.43 8.63 10.63
CA TYR A 89 -3.49 7.22 11.02
C TYR A 89 -4.89 6.80 11.50
N ALA A 90 -5.55 7.61 12.33
CA ALA A 90 -6.91 7.31 12.80
C ALA A 90 -7.91 7.22 11.64
N LYS A 91 -7.78 8.09 10.63
CA LYS A 91 -8.62 8.06 9.42
C LYS A 91 -8.39 6.78 8.61
N ILE A 92 -7.14 6.40 8.39
CA ILE A 92 -6.77 5.16 7.69
C ILE A 92 -7.28 3.93 8.45
N LEU A 93 -7.08 3.87 9.78
CA LEU A 93 -7.54 2.75 10.60
C LEU A 93 -9.06 2.61 10.60
N ALA A 94 -9.80 3.73 10.63
CA ALA A 94 -11.25 3.73 10.53
C ALA A 94 -11.73 3.14 9.20
N GLU A 95 -11.09 3.52 8.09
CA GLU A 95 -11.42 2.97 6.78
C GLU A 95 -11.01 1.50 6.65
N TYR A 96 -9.83 1.12 7.15
CA TYR A 96 -9.40 -0.29 7.17
C TYR A 96 -10.39 -1.19 7.90
N LYS A 97 -10.91 -0.74 9.05
CA LYS A 97 -11.97 -1.46 9.79
C LYS A 97 -13.24 -1.64 8.97
N ARG A 98 -13.61 -0.67 8.13
CA ARG A 98 -14.74 -0.81 7.19
C ARG A 98 -14.44 -1.83 6.11
N THR A 99 -13.21 -1.86 5.57
CA THR A 99 -12.79 -2.87 4.58
C THR A 99 -12.76 -4.30 5.16
N VAL A 100 -12.37 -4.45 6.43
CA VAL A 100 -12.44 -5.75 7.12
C VAL A 100 -13.89 -6.21 7.28
N ALA A 101 -14.82 -5.30 7.54
CA ALA A 101 -16.25 -5.60 7.64
C ALA A 101 -16.92 -5.84 6.27
N ASP A 102 -16.49 -5.12 5.24
CA ASP A 102 -16.98 -5.22 3.86
C ASP A 102 -15.80 -5.11 2.87
N PRO A 103 -15.34 -6.25 2.31
CA PRO A 103 -14.25 -6.27 1.34
C PRO A 103 -14.47 -5.42 0.09
N LYS A 104 -15.72 -5.03 -0.23
CA LYS A 104 -16.03 -4.13 -1.35
C LYS A 104 -15.46 -2.72 -1.15
N GLN A 105 -15.09 -2.35 0.07
CA GLN A 105 -14.48 -1.05 0.39
C GLN A 105 -12.97 -1.02 0.15
N MET A 106 -12.37 -2.06 -0.44
CA MET A 106 -10.91 -2.09 -0.68
C MET A 106 -10.43 -0.96 -1.59
N ASP A 107 -11.20 -0.60 -2.62
CA ASP A 107 -10.85 0.49 -3.54
C ASP A 107 -10.88 1.85 -2.83
N ALA A 108 -11.87 2.07 -1.95
CA ALA A 108 -11.99 3.26 -1.13
C ALA A 108 -10.82 3.38 -0.15
N PHE A 109 -10.45 2.27 0.51
CA PHE A 109 -9.29 2.20 1.40
C PHE A 109 -7.99 2.49 0.66
N THR A 110 -7.77 1.86 -0.49
CA THR A 110 -6.57 2.06 -1.31
C THR A 110 -6.45 3.51 -1.75
N SER A 111 -7.55 4.11 -2.24
CA SER A 111 -7.58 5.51 -2.67
C SER A 111 -7.29 6.47 -1.51
N LEU A 112 -7.89 6.23 -0.33
CA LEU A 112 -7.61 7.01 0.87
C LEU A 112 -6.14 6.93 1.27
N VAL A 113 -5.59 5.72 1.39
CA VAL A 113 -4.19 5.51 1.79
C VAL A 113 -3.24 6.20 0.81
N MET A 114 -3.44 6.01 -0.49
CA MET A 114 -2.58 6.63 -1.51
C MET A 114 -2.60 8.16 -1.40
N ASN A 115 -3.78 8.76 -1.20
CA ASN A 115 -3.92 10.21 -1.07
C ASN A 115 -3.27 10.73 0.21
N GLU A 116 -3.59 10.15 1.37
CA GLU A 116 -3.11 10.61 2.67
C GLU A 116 -1.59 10.40 2.83
N VAL A 117 -1.07 9.25 2.41
CA VAL A 117 0.37 8.97 2.49
C VAL A 117 1.15 9.88 1.54
N SER A 118 0.66 10.12 0.33
CA SER A 118 1.32 11.02 -0.63
C SER A 118 1.32 12.46 -0.12
N ASP A 119 0.20 12.94 0.41
CA ASP A 119 0.08 14.27 1.00
C ASP A 119 1.02 14.48 2.20
N VAL A 120 1.03 13.54 3.15
CA VAL A 120 1.96 13.57 4.28
C VAL A 120 3.40 13.56 3.78
N THR A 121 3.75 12.66 2.85
CA THR A 121 5.10 12.53 2.34
C THR A 121 5.55 13.83 1.67
N SER A 122 4.70 14.43 0.82
CA SER A 122 4.99 15.70 0.14
C SER A 122 5.33 16.81 1.14
N ARG A 123 4.53 16.97 2.21
CA ARG A 123 4.82 17.95 3.27
C ARG A 123 6.12 17.67 4.04
N ARG A 124 6.49 16.39 4.16
CA ARG A 124 7.67 15.94 4.91
C ARG A 124 8.95 16.03 4.08
N MET A 125 8.86 16.02 2.75
CA MET A 125 10.02 16.04 1.86
C MET A 125 10.95 17.24 2.12
N GLY A 126 10.41 18.44 2.35
CA GLY A 126 11.21 19.66 2.58
C GLY A 126 12.15 19.60 3.79
N THR A 127 11.90 18.71 4.76
CA THR A 127 12.74 18.55 5.97
C THR A 127 13.27 17.13 6.14
N ALA A 128 13.06 16.24 5.18
CA ALA A 128 13.53 14.87 5.28
C ALA A 128 15.06 14.77 5.09
N SER A 129 15.64 13.69 5.63
CA SER A 129 17.08 13.43 5.50
C SER A 129 17.49 13.24 4.04
N GLN A 130 18.74 13.57 3.73
CA GLN A 130 19.29 13.40 2.37
C GLN A 130 19.11 11.96 1.88
N ASP A 131 19.50 10.98 2.68
CA ASP A 131 19.47 9.57 2.30
C ASP A 131 18.04 9.09 2.01
N SER A 132 17.07 9.47 2.86
CA SER A 132 15.66 9.11 2.67
C SER A 132 15.07 9.69 1.38
N LEU A 133 15.38 10.95 1.06
CA LEU A 133 14.89 11.62 -0.13
C LEU A 133 15.47 11.00 -1.39
N ILE A 134 16.79 10.83 -1.43
CA ILE A 134 17.47 10.25 -2.58
C ILE A 134 16.99 8.82 -2.81
N ALA A 135 16.85 8.02 -1.75
CA ALA A 135 16.35 6.64 -1.87
C ALA A 135 14.90 6.61 -2.42
N LEU A 136 14.02 7.47 -1.92
CA LEU A 136 12.64 7.58 -2.41
C LEU A 136 12.61 7.98 -3.90
N ILE A 137 13.38 9.00 -4.31
CA ILE A 137 13.39 9.47 -5.70
C ILE A 137 14.00 8.44 -6.65
N ARG A 138 15.00 7.67 -6.21
CA ARG A 138 15.55 6.53 -6.98
C ARG A 138 14.49 5.46 -7.22
N GLU A 139 13.73 5.06 -6.20
CA GLU A 139 12.64 4.09 -6.35
C GLU A 139 11.54 4.64 -7.27
N MET A 140 11.14 5.90 -7.06
CA MET A 140 10.16 6.57 -7.91
C MET A 140 10.59 6.57 -9.38
N LEU A 141 11.85 6.91 -9.68
CA LEU A 141 12.39 6.83 -11.05
C LEU A 141 12.40 5.41 -11.61
N GLY A 142 12.69 4.40 -10.78
CA GLY A 142 12.57 3.00 -11.17
C GLY A 142 11.14 2.64 -11.58
N ASN A 143 10.16 3.06 -10.79
CA ASN A 143 8.74 2.84 -11.05
C ASN A 143 8.26 3.57 -12.32
N LEU A 144 8.66 4.83 -12.50
CA LEU A 144 8.41 5.58 -13.74
C LEU A 144 9.04 4.87 -14.95
N ARG A 145 10.26 4.34 -14.78
CA ARG A 145 10.96 3.37 -15.65
C ARG A 145 10.02 2.32 -16.24
N VAL A 146 9.36 1.60 -15.34
CA VAL A 146 8.44 0.50 -15.66
C VAL A 146 7.18 1.00 -16.35
N LEU A 147 6.63 2.11 -15.86
CA LEU A 147 5.37 2.67 -16.34
C LEU A 147 5.49 3.44 -17.66
N GLN A 148 6.69 3.87 -18.06
CA GLN A 148 6.91 4.76 -19.21
C GLN A 148 6.29 4.25 -20.53
N LYS A 149 6.20 2.92 -20.71
CA LYS A 149 5.57 2.30 -21.88
C LYS A 149 4.07 2.58 -21.97
N ASP A 150 3.44 2.85 -20.85
CA ASP A 150 2.04 3.27 -20.73
C ASP A 150 2.00 4.69 -20.14
N GLY A 151 2.03 5.67 -21.03
CA GLY A 151 2.07 7.09 -20.64
C GLY A 151 0.91 7.50 -19.74
N ASP A 152 -0.25 6.83 -19.83
CA ASP A 152 -1.39 7.08 -18.96
C ASP A 152 -1.12 6.63 -17.52
N SER A 153 -0.69 5.39 -17.35
CA SER A 153 -0.33 4.84 -16.03
C SER A 153 0.83 5.62 -15.41
N CYS A 154 1.85 6.00 -16.19
CA CYS A 154 2.93 6.85 -15.68
C CYS A 154 2.41 8.21 -15.18
N PHE A 155 1.55 8.87 -15.97
CA PHE A 155 0.98 10.16 -15.58
C PHE A 155 0.10 10.06 -14.33
N ARG A 156 -0.73 9.03 -14.22
CA ARG A 156 -1.56 8.76 -13.03
C ARG A 156 -0.72 8.47 -11.79
N TYR A 157 0.45 7.84 -11.94
CA TYR A 157 1.38 7.60 -10.84
C TYR A 157 2.01 8.90 -10.32
N LEU A 158 2.37 9.82 -11.23
CA LEU A 158 2.90 11.14 -10.87
C LEU A 158 1.84 12.09 -10.32
N PHE A 159 0.64 12.08 -10.91
CA PHE A 159 -0.43 13.04 -10.65
C PHE A 159 -1.76 12.35 -10.34
N PRO A 160 -1.84 11.55 -9.25
CA PRO A 160 -3.05 10.80 -8.90
C PRO A 160 -4.25 11.70 -8.60
N GLN A 161 -4.01 12.95 -8.17
CA GLN A 161 -5.09 13.93 -7.93
C GLN A 161 -5.69 14.49 -9.22
N VAL A 162 -4.96 14.44 -10.34
CA VAL A 162 -5.40 14.99 -11.63
C VAL A 162 -6.08 13.92 -12.47
N ALA A 163 -5.48 12.73 -12.56
CA ALA A 163 -5.97 11.65 -13.41
C ALA A 163 -6.60 10.47 -12.63
N GLY A 164 -6.53 10.48 -11.30
CA GLY A 164 -6.90 9.34 -10.46
C GLY A 164 -5.72 8.38 -10.20
N PRO A 165 -5.84 7.49 -9.20
CA PRO A 165 -4.76 6.58 -8.83
C PRO A 165 -4.49 5.51 -9.90
N ILE A 166 -3.30 4.93 -9.88
CA ILE A 166 -3.00 3.71 -10.64
C ILE A 166 -3.43 2.46 -9.87
N ASP A 167 -3.66 1.37 -10.59
CA ASP A 167 -3.67 0.03 -10.00
C ASP A 167 -2.22 -0.44 -9.84
N PHE A 168 -1.62 -0.16 -8.67
CA PHE A 168 -0.20 -0.47 -8.41
C PHE A 168 0.12 -1.96 -8.61
N LYS A 169 -0.80 -2.86 -8.23
CA LYS A 169 -0.61 -4.31 -8.29
C LYS A 169 -0.59 -4.87 -9.71
N LYS A 170 -1.15 -4.14 -10.67
CA LYS A 170 -1.08 -4.49 -12.09
C LYS A 170 0.33 -4.33 -12.66
N HIS A 171 1.12 -3.42 -12.09
CA HIS A 171 2.43 -3.04 -12.64
C HIS A 171 3.62 -3.48 -11.77
N PHE A 172 3.38 -3.71 -10.49
CA PHE A 172 4.42 -3.98 -9.50
C PHE A 172 4.06 -5.17 -8.62
N ASP A 173 5.08 -5.90 -8.15
CA ASP A 173 4.91 -6.99 -7.22
C ASP A 173 4.79 -6.51 -5.76
N GLU A 174 4.40 -7.42 -4.86
CA GLU A 174 4.24 -7.12 -3.43
C GLU A 174 5.56 -6.63 -2.80
N ALA A 175 6.71 -7.09 -3.32
CA ALA A 175 8.01 -6.66 -2.84
C ALA A 175 8.29 -5.18 -3.19
N ALA A 176 7.95 -4.73 -4.39
CA ALA A 176 8.05 -3.34 -4.82
C ALA A 176 7.07 -2.43 -4.05
N GLU A 177 5.85 -2.91 -3.79
CA GLU A 177 4.89 -2.20 -2.93
C GLU A 177 5.46 -2.02 -1.51
N SER A 178 5.96 -3.10 -0.91
CA SER A 178 6.57 -3.07 0.42
C SER A 178 7.79 -2.15 0.51
N ARG A 179 8.67 -2.16 -0.49
CA ARG A 179 9.82 -1.24 -0.58
C ARG A 179 9.36 0.21 -0.68
N SER A 180 8.39 0.51 -1.55
CA SER A 180 7.85 1.86 -1.72
C SER A 180 7.29 2.39 -0.40
N LEU A 181 6.47 1.59 0.31
CA LEU A 181 5.91 1.98 1.62
C LEU A 181 6.99 2.16 2.69
N THR A 182 8.07 1.38 2.64
CA THR A 182 9.20 1.53 3.57
C THR A 182 9.95 2.84 3.35
N LEU A 183 10.20 3.22 2.08
CA LEU A 183 10.87 4.49 1.76
C LEU A 183 10.00 5.70 2.13
N LEU A 184 8.69 5.63 1.89
CA LEU A 184 7.74 6.65 2.34
C LEU A 184 7.77 6.79 3.87
N ALA A 185 7.78 5.67 4.59
CA ALA A 185 7.90 5.67 6.05
C ALA A 185 9.19 6.35 6.53
N GLU A 186 10.31 6.13 5.82
CA GLU A 186 11.61 6.68 6.17
C GLU A 186 11.71 8.19 5.93
N VAL A 187 11.09 8.70 4.86
CA VAL A 187 10.96 10.15 4.63
C VAL A 187 10.18 10.81 5.77
N ILE A 188 9.02 10.25 6.15
CA ILE A 188 8.19 10.79 7.23
C ILE A 188 8.94 10.73 8.57
N ARG A 189 9.58 9.60 8.86
CA ARG A 189 10.33 9.39 10.11
C ARG A 189 11.50 10.36 10.22
N SER A 190 12.35 10.44 9.19
CA SER A 190 13.53 11.28 9.22
C SER A 190 13.17 12.77 9.31
N SER A 191 12.15 13.22 8.60
CA SER A 191 11.62 14.59 8.73
C SER A 191 11.12 14.90 10.15
N ALA A 192 10.47 13.94 10.82
CA ALA A 192 9.90 14.16 12.15
C ALA A 192 10.93 14.06 13.28
N GLU A 193 11.88 13.13 13.19
CA GLU A 193 12.83 12.83 14.27
C GLU A 193 14.13 13.62 14.16
N GLU A 194 14.63 13.81 12.93
CA GLU A 194 15.92 14.44 12.65
C GLU A 194 15.77 15.38 11.43
N PRO A 195 14.97 16.45 11.54
CA PRO A 195 14.69 17.33 10.41
C PRO A 195 15.98 17.93 9.86
N ALA A 196 16.15 17.83 8.54
CA ALA A 196 17.22 18.51 7.83
C ALA A 196 17.11 20.03 8.02
N LYS A 197 18.26 20.70 8.03
CA LYS A 197 18.29 22.16 8.13
C LYS A 197 17.76 22.76 6.83
N ALA A 198 16.93 23.79 6.97
CA ALA A 198 16.51 24.60 5.83
C ALA A 198 17.75 25.22 5.16
N GLU A 199 17.83 25.04 3.85
CA GLU A 199 18.88 25.61 3.01
C GLU A 199 18.38 26.94 2.40
N PRO A 200 19.25 27.93 2.17
CA PRO A 200 18.84 29.18 1.55
C PRO A 200 18.22 28.93 0.15
N PRO A 201 17.01 29.44 -0.15
CA PRO A 201 16.31 29.12 -1.39
C PRO A 201 17.08 29.48 -2.68
N ASN A 202 17.93 30.50 -2.62
CA ASN A 202 18.75 30.95 -3.75
C ASN A 202 19.78 29.91 -4.18
N VAL A 203 20.36 29.15 -3.24
CA VAL A 203 21.40 28.15 -3.55
C VAL A 203 20.80 26.96 -4.29
N ALA A 204 19.63 26.49 -3.85
CA ALA A 204 18.93 25.40 -4.53
C ALA A 204 18.53 25.79 -5.96
N GLN A 205 18.07 27.03 -6.17
CA GLN A 205 17.73 27.55 -7.49
C GLN A 205 18.94 27.58 -8.42
N GLU A 206 20.10 28.07 -7.96
CA GLU A 206 21.34 28.08 -8.75
C GLU A 206 21.73 26.68 -9.23
N LYS A 207 21.53 25.64 -8.40
CA LYS A 207 21.80 24.25 -8.76
C LYS A 207 20.77 23.66 -9.71
N LEU A 208 19.53 24.17 -9.69
CA LEU A 208 18.45 23.74 -10.57
C LEU A 208 18.54 24.35 -11.97
N VAL A 209 19.13 25.55 -12.13
CA VAL A 209 19.31 26.21 -13.44
C VAL A 209 19.87 25.29 -14.53
N PRO A 210 21.03 24.63 -14.35
CA PRO A 210 21.58 23.77 -15.41
C PRO A 210 20.69 22.56 -15.72
N VAL A 211 19.92 22.07 -14.75
CA VAL A 211 18.95 20.97 -14.97
C VAL A 211 17.81 21.43 -15.87
N VAL A 212 17.23 22.60 -15.58
CA VAL A 212 16.11 23.17 -16.36
C VAL A 212 16.57 23.58 -17.75
N GLN A 213 17.77 24.16 -17.90
CA GLN A 213 18.34 24.49 -19.20
C GLN A 213 18.48 23.25 -20.08
N ALA A 214 19.02 22.16 -19.52
CA ALA A 214 19.20 20.93 -20.28
C ALA A 214 17.87 20.23 -20.61
N LEU A 215 16.83 20.41 -19.80
CA LEU A 215 15.46 19.99 -20.14
C LEU A 215 14.89 20.81 -21.30
N ALA A 216 15.08 22.13 -21.29
CA ALA A 216 14.64 23.00 -22.37
C ALA A 216 15.38 22.69 -23.68
N GLU A 217 16.66 22.34 -23.63
CA GLU A 217 17.42 21.88 -24.80
C GLU A 217 16.90 20.55 -25.36
N GLU A 218 16.51 19.61 -24.49
CA GLU A 218 16.05 18.27 -24.90
C GLU A 218 14.59 18.26 -25.38
N PHE A 219 13.70 18.98 -24.71
CA PHE A 219 12.25 18.92 -24.95
C PHE A 219 11.67 20.20 -25.57
N GLY A 220 12.45 21.28 -25.68
CA GLY A 220 11.96 22.56 -26.20
C GLY A 220 10.76 23.09 -25.40
N ASP A 221 9.75 23.58 -26.13
CA ASP A 221 8.51 24.11 -25.52
C ASP A 221 7.70 23.05 -24.76
N ASP A 222 7.87 21.75 -25.05
CA ASP A 222 7.18 20.70 -24.33
C ASP A 222 7.55 20.67 -22.84
N ALA A 223 8.74 21.16 -22.46
CA ALA A 223 9.17 21.24 -21.06
C ALA A 223 8.22 22.08 -20.19
N GLN A 224 7.51 23.04 -20.80
CA GLN A 224 6.54 23.89 -20.10
C GLN A 224 5.30 23.11 -19.62
N MET A 225 5.04 21.91 -20.13
CA MET A 225 3.93 21.05 -19.69
C MET A 225 3.99 20.73 -18.20
N LEU A 226 5.20 20.67 -17.60
CA LEU A 226 5.34 20.46 -16.16
C LEU A 226 4.76 21.60 -15.31
N GLY A 227 4.71 22.81 -15.86
CA GLY A 227 4.15 23.97 -15.14
C GLY A 227 2.63 23.93 -15.03
N ASN A 228 1.93 23.20 -15.90
CA ASN A 228 0.47 23.05 -15.85
C ASN A 228 0.02 21.71 -16.43
N VAL A 229 0.25 20.63 -15.67
CA VAL A 229 -0.09 19.26 -16.08
C VAL A 229 -1.60 18.98 -16.20
N ALA A 230 -2.44 19.87 -15.68
CA ALA A 230 -3.90 19.77 -15.76
C ALA A 230 -4.50 20.49 -16.98
N ALA A 231 -3.68 21.17 -17.79
CA ALA A 231 -4.17 21.87 -18.97
C ALA A 231 -4.78 20.91 -20.02
N PRO A 232 -5.81 21.35 -20.77
CA PRO A 232 -6.34 20.56 -21.88
C PRO A 232 -5.26 20.27 -22.93
N GLY A 233 -5.22 19.04 -23.46
CA GLY A 233 -4.29 18.65 -24.53
C GLY A 233 -2.87 18.32 -24.09
N VAL A 234 -2.60 18.25 -22.78
CA VAL A 234 -1.31 17.77 -22.25
C VAL A 234 -1.05 16.32 -22.68
N ASP A 235 0.11 16.08 -23.27
CA ASP A 235 0.56 14.74 -23.63
C ASP A 235 1.13 14.04 -22.38
N ARG A 236 0.37 13.07 -21.87
CA ARG A 236 0.70 12.29 -20.67
C ARG A 236 2.03 11.54 -20.80
N GLY A 237 2.33 11.01 -21.99
CA GLY A 237 3.58 10.29 -22.27
C GLY A 237 4.79 11.22 -22.28
N LYS A 238 4.65 12.41 -22.86
CA LYS A 238 5.71 13.44 -22.81
C LYS A 238 5.95 13.92 -21.40
N VAL A 239 4.91 14.21 -20.62
CA VAL A 239 5.04 14.62 -19.21
C VAL A 239 5.82 13.57 -18.40
N CYS A 240 5.51 12.29 -18.61
CA CYS A 240 6.28 11.20 -18.00
C CYS A 240 7.77 11.24 -18.40
N ALA A 241 8.08 11.36 -19.69
CA ALA A 241 9.45 11.41 -20.20
C ALA A 241 10.24 12.62 -19.67
N ILE A 242 9.61 13.81 -19.66
CA ILE A 242 10.20 15.05 -19.13
C ILE A 242 10.47 14.88 -17.62
N THR A 243 9.53 14.31 -16.87
CA THR A 243 9.67 14.11 -15.42
C THR A 243 10.79 13.12 -15.10
N ILE A 244 10.91 12.03 -15.88
CA ILE A 244 12.03 11.08 -15.75
C ILE A 244 13.36 11.79 -16.03
N SER A 245 13.47 12.59 -17.10
CA SER A 245 14.70 13.32 -17.43
C SER A 245 15.05 14.35 -16.33
N LEU A 246 14.05 15.05 -15.78
CA LEU A 246 14.23 16.00 -14.67
C LEU A 246 14.89 15.34 -13.47
N TYR A 247 14.27 14.28 -12.93
CA TYR A 247 14.78 13.62 -11.74
C TYR A 247 16.09 12.86 -12.01
N ASP A 248 16.30 12.28 -13.19
CA ASP A 248 17.56 11.65 -13.56
C ASP A 248 18.73 12.65 -13.57
N ARG A 249 18.48 13.89 -14.02
CA ARG A 249 19.46 14.99 -13.99
C ARG A 249 19.71 15.50 -12.58
N ILE A 250 18.66 15.66 -11.76
CA ILE A 250 18.81 16.03 -10.34
C ILE A 250 19.68 15.00 -9.61
N LEU A 251 19.45 13.70 -9.82
CA LEU A 251 20.23 12.65 -9.18
C LEU A 251 21.68 12.51 -9.69
N LYS A 252 22.04 13.20 -10.78
CA LYS A 252 23.44 13.29 -11.26
C LYS A 252 24.23 14.40 -10.59
N LEU A 253 23.56 15.31 -9.87
CA LEU A 253 24.24 16.29 -9.01
C LEU A 253 24.93 15.57 -7.83
N PRO A 254 25.92 16.21 -7.18
CA PRO A 254 26.42 15.72 -5.89
C PRO A 254 25.24 15.48 -4.93
N GLU A 255 25.27 14.42 -4.12
CA GLU A 255 24.10 14.00 -3.34
C GLU A 255 23.54 15.10 -2.42
N ALA A 256 24.41 15.93 -1.84
CA ALA A 256 24.01 17.08 -1.05
C ALA A 256 23.23 18.13 -1.88
N ASP A 257 23.73 18.45 -3.08
CA ASP A 257 23.07 19.37 -4.00
C ASP A 257 21.74 18.78 -4.52
N ALA A 258 21.70 17.48 -4.81
CA ALA A 258 20.49 16.78 -5.26
C ALA A 258 19.40 16.85 -4.18
N ALA A 259 19.72 16.49 -2.94
CA ALA A 259 18.76 16.55 -1.84
C ALA A 259 18.29 17.98 -1.56
N MET A 260 19.19 18.96 -1.63
CA MET A 260 18.84 20.39 -1.52
C MET A 260 17.83 20.82 -2.58
N VAL A 261 18.08 20.49 -3.85
CA VAL A 261 17.16 20.77 -4.95
C VAL A 261 15.81 20.07 -4.72
N LEU A 262 15.81 18.79 -4.35
CA LEU A 262 14.58 18.03 -4.09
C LEU A 262 13.72 18.63 -2.97
N ARG A 263 14.34 19.08 -1.87
CA ARG A 263 13.62 19.79 -0.80
C ARG A 263 12.99 21.08 -1.31
N SER A 264 13.75 21.88 -2.06
CA SER A 264 13.25 23.15 -2.61
C SER A 264 12.07 22.96 -3.58
N LEU A 265 12.06 21.87 -4.35
CA LEU A 265 10.93 21.54 -5.22
C LEU A 265 9.69 21.16 -4.41
N ALA A 266 9.86 20.50 -3.26
CA ALA A 266 8.74 20.11 -2.40
C ALA A 266 8.12 21.31 -1.67
N GLU A 267 8.90 22.36 -1.38
CA GLU A 267 8.42 23.61 -0.75
C GLU A 267 7.67 24.53 -1.72
N ALA A 268 7.85 24.33 -3.03
CA ALA A 268 7.26 25.16 -4.07
C ALA A 268 5.84 24.72 -4.53
N VAL A 269 5.33 23.61 -3.97
CA VAL A 269 4.03 22.99 -4.28
C VAL A 269 3.06 23.21 -3.13
#